data_AF-A0A1C5ECE9-F1
#
_entry.id   AF-A0A1C5ECE9-F1
#
_cell.length_a   1.000
_cell.length_b   1.000
_cell.length_c   1.000
_cell.angle_alpha   90.00
_cell.angle_beta   90.00
_cell.angle_gamma   90.00
#
_symmetry.space_group_name_H-M   'P 1'
#
loop_
_entity.id
_entity.type
_entity.pdbx_description
1 polymer ?
#
loop_
_entity_poly.entity_id
_entity_poly.type
_entity_poly.pdbx_seq_one_letter_code
_entity_poly.pdbx_strand_id
1 'polypeptide(L)'
;MTDLRVTWVQPEDLIGHELRQASEDGRDATAVAHRWHTAGGAPAPPRAGASQTPPDPRLRALAEELLDELAGLPSTRERYEPTDLAAIRSACPDWPTARDARERPDSRTAGARTADTMPRPQSGATASVTPDRPPSGQAPVSLTVARLHAAWLGRAAGCLLGKPVEKLPLRGIRAIARATGNWPLHTWFTAEGLPPDLADAYPWNRRSAPTSLAENIDGMPEDDDLNYSVLNLLLLQRHGRDFTTSDVGRLWLDELPAGCTFTAERLAYRNLLCGIEPPHTARYRNPFREWIGAAIRADPHGWTHPGDPGAAAAQAHREATLTHTANGVYSAMFVAATIAAAAGPTGTG
;
A
#
# COMPACT_ATOMS: atom_id res chain seq x y z
N MET A 1 23.55 -18.97 -21.94
CA MET A 1 22.59 -18.97 -20.82
C MET A 1 22.25 -17.52 -20.54
N THR A 2 20.96 -17.18 -20.48
CA THR A 2 20.56 -15.86 -19.99
C THR A 2 20.62 -15.94 -18.46
N ASP A 3 21.48 -15.14 -17.84
CA ASP A 3 21.61 -15.14 -16.38
C ASP A 3 20.28 -14.73 -15.72
N LEU A 4 19.80 -15.55 -14.79
CA LEU A 4 18.57 -15.30 -14.05
C LEU A 4 18.84 -14.27 -12.92
N ARG A 5 18.69 -12.97 -13.22
CA ARG A 5 18.73 -11.89 -12.20
C ARG A 5 17.29 -11.52 -11.77
N VAL A 6 16.99 -11.71 -10.49
CA VAL A 6 15.73 -11.24 -9.88
C VAL A 6 15.76 -9.72 -9.77
N THR A 7 14.75 -8.99 -10.23
CA THR A 7 14.76 -7.52 -10.11
C THR A 7 14.51 -7.04 -8.68
N TRP A 8 15.03 -5.87 -8.30
CA TRP A 8 14.75 -5.12 -7.07
C TRP A 8 15.34 -5.73 -5.79
N VAL A 9 16.41 -6.51 -5.87
CA VAL A 9 16.93 -7.26 -4.70
C VAL A 9 18.42 -7.05 -4.44
N GLN A 10 19.19 -6.78 -5.48
CA GLN A 10 20.65 -6.78 -5.44
C GLN A 10 21.16 -5.50 -4.77
N PRO A 11 22.11 -5.58 -3.82
CA PRO A 11 22.62 -4.41 -3.11
C PRO A 11 23.02 -3.25 -4.03
N GLU A 12 23.73 -3.53 -5.12
CA GLU A 12 24.17 -2.53 -6.10
C GLU A 12 23.01 -1.79 -6.79
N ASP A 13 21.88 -2.48 -6.98
CA ASP A 13 20.69 -1.95 -7.64
C ASP A 13 19.84 -1.14 -6.64
N LEU A 14 20.02 -1.37 -5.33
CA LEU A 14 19.29 -0.69 -4.26
C LEU A 14 19.89 0.65 -3.86
N ILE A 15 21.21 0.84 -3.95
CA ILE A 15 21.89 2.07 -3.46
C ILE A 15 21.27 3.33 -4.07
N GLY A 16 21.07 3.36 -5.39
CA GLY A 16 20.49 4.53 -6.04
C GLY A 16 19.10 4.87 -5.52
N HIS A 17 18.29 3.85 -5.20
CA HIS A 17 16.97 4.04 -4.62
C HIS A 17 17.05 4.47 -3.15
N GLU A 18 17.96 3.91 -2.36
CA GLU A 18 18.13 4.29 -0.95
C GLU A 18 18.70 5.70 -0.80
N LEU A 19 19.58 6.15 -1.70
CA LEU A 19 20.05 7.55 -1.76
C LEU A 19 18.89 8.50 -2.02
N ARG A 20 17.96 8.13 -2.90
CA ARG A 20 16.75 8.92 -3.15
C ARG A 20 15.84 8.93 -1.93
N GLN A 21 15.57 7.76 -1.35
CA GLN A 21 14.76 7.65 -0.14
C GLN A 21 15.39 8.43 1.03
N ALA A 22 16.72 8.44 1.16
CA ALA A 22 17.42 9.24 2.18
C ALA A 22 17.16 10.74 2.02
N SER A 23 17.21 11.24 0.79
CA SER A 23 16.84 12.63 0.50
C SER A 23 15.38 12.94 0.87
N GLU A 24 14.45 12.03 0.54
CA GLU A 24 13.03 12.15 0.89
C GLU A 24 12.80 12.12 2.41
N ASP A 25 13.55 11.30 3.15
CA ASP A 25 13.52 11.21 4.62
C ASP A 25 14.25 12.37 5.31
N GLY A 26 14.91 13.26 4.56
CA GLY A 26 15.76 14.32 5.09
C GLY A 26 16.99 13.81 5.85
N ARG A 27 17.57 12.68 5.40
CA ARG A 27 18.86 12.11 5.85
C ARG A 27 19.99 12.64 4.95
N ASP A 28 21.08 13.13 5.55
CA ASP A 28 22.25 13.60 4.79
C ASP A 28 23.11 12.44 4.28
N ALA A 29 22.82 12.00 3.06
CA ALA A 29 23.55 10.91 2.39
C ALA A 29 24.70 11.40 1.48
N THR A 30 25.13 12.67 1.59
CA THR A 30 26.09 13.27 0.64
C THR A 30 27.42 12.51 0.58
N ALA A 31 27.97 12.14 1.74
CA ALA A 31 29.23 11.39 1.83
C ALA A 31 29.10 9.98 1.23
N VAL A 32 27.98 9.30 1.48
CA VAL A 32 27.68 7.97 0.92
C VAL A 32 27.54 8.04 -0.60
N ALA A 33 26.79 9.02 -1.11
CA ALA A 33 26.62 9.23 -2.54
C ALA A 33 27.97 9.48 -3.24
N HIS A 34 28.82 10.32 -2.66
CA HIS A 34 30.15 10.58 -3.18
C HIS A 34 31.00 9.30 -3.27
N ARG A 35 31.02 8.49 -2.21
CA ARG A 35 31.74 7.20 -2.20
C ARG A 35 31.21 6.23 -3.25
N TRP A 36 29.90 6.11 -3.36
CA TRP A 36 29.25 5.24 -4.34
C TRP A 36 29.64 5.61 -5.78
N HIS A 37 29.51 6.89 -6.15
CA HIS A 37 29.83 7.35 -7.50
C HIS A 37 31.32 7.30 -7.80
N THR A 38 32.19 7.61 -6.83
CA THR A 38 33.65 7.50 -6.98
C THR A 38 34.08 6.06 -7.28
N ALA A 39 33.38 5.08 -6.72
CA ALA A 39 33.63 3.65 -6.97
C ALA A 39 33.05 3.13 -8.30
N GLY A 40 32.42 4.00 -9.11
CA GLY A 40 31.79 3.63 -10.37
C GLY A 40 30.33 3.19 -10.24
N GLY A 41 29.70 3.44 -9.10
CA GLY A 41 28.29 3.14 -8.84
C GLY A 41 27.31 3.96 -9.69
N ALA A 42 26.29 3.29 -10.22
CA ALA A 42 25.24 3.91 -11.04
C ALA A 42 24.13 4.56 -10.19
N PRO A 43 23.39 5.56 -10.73
CA PRO A 43 22.16 6.04 -10.09
C PRO A 43 21.06 4.97 -10.09
N ALA A 44 19.94 5.26 -9.44
CA ALA A 44 18.77 4.38 -9.42
C ALA A 44 18.35 3.97 -10.85
N PRO A 45 18.15 2.68 -11.14
CA PRO A 45 17.64 2.23 -12.42
C PRO A 45 16.30 2.90 -12.77
N PRO A 46 16.14 3.48 -13.97
CA PRO A 46 14.97 4.31 -14.29
C PRO A 46 13.69 3.51 -14.56
N ARG A 47 13.78 2.25 -15.03
CA ARG A 47 12.60 1.43 -15.42
C ARG A 47 12.74 -0.08 -15.19
N ALA A 48 13.96 -0.60 -15.05
CA ALA A 48 14.23 -2.01 -14.86
C ALA A 48 14.81 -2.21 -13.45
N GLY A 49 14.25 -3.13 -12.68
CA GLY A 49 14.68 -3.30 -11.29
C GLY A 49 16.00 -4.02 -11.07
N ALA A 50 16.68 -4.48 -12.11
CA ALA A 50 18.02 -5.04 -12.01
C ALA A 50 18.90 -4.49 -13.13
N SER A 51 20.18 -4.28 -12.82
CA SER A 51 21.21 -4.08 -13.84
C SER A 51 21.25 -5.24 -14.84
N GLN A 52 21.56 -4.94 -16.10
CA GLN A 52 21.62 -5.95 -17.16
C GLN A 52 22.76 -6.94 -16.95
N THR A 53 23.89 -6.48 -16.39
CA THR A 53 25.06 -7.30 -16.10
C THR A 53 25.43 -7.20 -14.62
N PRO A 54 25.91 -8.30 -14.00
CA PRO A 54 26.50 -8.23 -12.68
C PRO A 54 27.68 -7.23 -12.63
N PRO A 55 27.75 -6.37 -11.59
CA PRO A 55 28.89 -5.50 -11.41
C PRO A 55 30.11 -6.28 -10.90
N ASP A 56 31.25 -5.59 -10.79
CA ASP A 56 32.42 -6.09 -10.06
C ASP A 56 32.02 -6.50 -8.63
N PRO A 57 32.45 -7.68 -8.12
CA PRO A 57 32.17 -8.11 -6.75
C PRO A 57 32.52 -7.08 -5.67
N ARG A 58 33.56 -6.26 -5.88
CA ARG A 58 33.94 -5.17 -4.97
C ARG A 58 32.87 -4.08 -4.89
N LEU A 59 32.21 -3.77 -6.01
CA LEU A 59 31.14 -2.78 -6.03
C LEU A 59 29.91 -3.29 -5.28
N ARG A 60 29.59 -4.57 -5.38
CA ARG A 60 28.53 -5.20 -4.57
C ARG A 60 28.86 -5.16 -3.08
N ALA A 61 30.08 -5.54 -2.68
CA ALA A 61 30.49 -5.48 -1.28
C ALA A 61 30.39 -4.04 -0.73
N LEU A 62 30.86 -3.06 -1.49
CA LEU A 62 30.71 -1.64 -1.13
C LEU A 62 29.23 -1.24 -1.00
N ALA A 63 28.35 -1.71 -1.90
CA ALA A 63 26.92 -1.42 -1.80
C ALA A 63 26.31 -1.95 -0.49
N GLU A 64 26.71 -3.12 -0.02
CA GLU A 64 26.26 -3.64 1.26
C GLU A 64 26.69 -2.76 2.44
N GLU A 65 27.97 -2.36 2.47
CA GLU A 65 28.51 -1.46 3.50
C GLU A 65 27.78 -0.11 3.50
N LEU A 66 27.58 0.47 2.31
CA LEU A 66 26.93 1.77 2.17
C LEU A 66 25.43 1.72 2.52
N LEU A 67 24.73 0.61 2.25
CA LEU A 67 23.34 0.44 2.68
C LEU A 67 23.22 0.40 4.22
N ASP A 68 24.16 -0.24 4.89
CA ASP A 68 24.18 -0.30 6.36
C ASP A 68 24.51 1.09 6.96
N GLU A 69 25.41 1.84 6.34
CA GLU A 69 25.69 3.23 6.72
C GLU A 69 24.46 4.14 6.51
N LEU A 70 23.77 4.03 5.37
CA LEU A 70 22.55 4.79 5.07
C LEU A 70 21.45 4.52 6.08
N ALA A 71 21.31 3.25 6.53
CA ALA A 71 20.35 2.87 7.54
C ALA A 71 20.63 3.50 8.92
N GLY A 72 21.88 3.86 9.21
CA GLY A 72 22.30 4.52 10.44
C GLY A 72 22.18 6.05 10.43
N LEU A 73 21.87 6.67 9.27
CA LEU A 73 21.77 8.13 9.18
C LEU A 73 20.50 8.64 9.88
N PRO A 74 20.60 9.71 10.71
CA PRO A 74 19.45 10.26 11.40
C PRO A 74 18.48 10.92 10.41
N SER A 75 17.19 10.63 10.55
CA SER A 75 16.13 11.29 9.78
C SER A 75 15.60 12.51 10.54
N THR A 76 15.51 13.64 9.84
CA THR A 76 14.87 14.85 10.39
C THR A 76 13.34 14.76 10.39
N ARG A 77 12.77 13.78 9.67
CA ARG A 77 11.32 13.56 9.51
C ARG A 77 10.74 12.51 10.45
N GLU A 78 11.56 11.66 11.06
CA GLU A 78 11.09 10.56 11.91
C GLU A 78 10.12 11.01 13.02
N ARG A 79 10.30 12.22 13.55
CA ARG A 79 9.40 12.80 14.56
C ARG A 79 8.01 13.21 14.05
N TYR A 80 7.86 13.41 12.75
CA TYR A 80 6.62 13.85 12.10
C TYR A 80 5.92 12.72 11.35
N GLU A 81 6.65 11.68 10.98
CA GLU A 81 6.16 10.55 10.18
C GLU A 81 6.32 9.23 10.96
N PRO A 82 5.67 9.08 12.15
CA PRO A 82 5.77 7.86 12.94
C PRO A 82 5.12 6.67 12.25
N THR A 83 5.77 5.49 12.27
CA THR A 83 5.15 4.25 11.76
C THR A 83 4.34 3.52 12.84
N ASP A 84 4.64 3.72 14.12
CA ASP A 84 3.91 3.08 15.21
C ASP A 84 2.45 3.56 15.29
N LEU A 85 1.51 2.63 15.45
CA LEU A 85 0.08 2.95 15.41
C LEU A 85 -0.34 3.90 16.54
N ALA A 86 0.21 3.74 17.74
CA ALA A 86 -0.14 4.62 18.87
C ALA A 86 0.37 6.04 18.64
N ALA A 87 1.58 6.18 18.10
CA ALA A 87 2.12 7.48 17.70
C ALA A 87 1.32 8.12 16.56
N ILE A 88 0.91 7.35 15.54
CA ILE A 88 0.02 7.84 14.47
C ILE A 88 -1.31 8.34 15.03
N ARG A 89 -1.96 7.57 15.91
CA ARG A 89 -3.21 7.96 16.57
C ARG A 89 -3.02 9.23 17.40
N SER A 90 -1.93 9.33 18.15
CA SER A 90 -1.62 10.52 18.93
C SER A 90 -1.39 11.76 18.06
N ALA A 91 -0.89 11.60 16.83
CA ALA A 91 -0.70 12.68 15.87
C ALA A 91 -2.00 13.03 15.09
N CYS A 92 -3.04 12.21 15.21
CA CYS A 92 -4.33 12.36 14.53
C CYS A 92 -5.44 12.63 15.56
N PRO A 93 -5.65 13.89 15.99
CA PRO A 93 -6.63 14.22 17.04
C PRO A 93 -8.07 13.84 16.64
N ASP A 94 -8.37 13.86 15.34
CA ASP A 94 -9.65 13.48 14.76
C ASP A 94 -9.62 12.05 14.20
N TRP A 95 -9.07 11.09 14.97
CA TRP A 95 -9.04 9.69 14.54
C TRP A 95 -10.45 9.21 14.18
N PRO A 96 -10.65 8.66 12.97
CA PRO A 96 -11.99 8.49 12.45
C PRO A 96 -12.73 7.38 13.21
N THR A 97 -13.86 7.72 13.82
CA THR A 97 -14.71 6.79 14.57
C THR A 97 -15.72 6.10 13.66
N ALA A 98 -16.28 4.97 14.12
CA ALA A 98 -17.40 4.33 13.45
C ALA A 98 -18.58 5.31 13.32
N ARG A 99 -19.12 5.45 12.11
CA ARG A 99 -20.31 6.28 11.86
C ARG A 99 -21.54 5.58 12.42
N ASP A 100 -22.31 6.30 13.25
CA ASP A 100 -23.57 5.79 13.78
C ASP A 100 -24.60 5.62 12.67
N ALA A 101 -25.19 4.43 12.56
CA ALA A 101 -26.38 4.20 11.73
C ALA A 101 -27.62 4.99 12.23
N ARG A 102 -27.50 5.73 13.34
CA ARG A 102 -28.58 6.47 14.00
C ARG A 102 -28.45 7.99 13.92
N GLU A 103 -27.37 8.54 13.37
CA GLU A 103 -27.26 10.00 13.15
C GLU A 103 -28.23 10.43 12.03
N ARG A 104 -29.50 10.60 12.42
CA ARG A 104 -30.45 11.44 11.70
C ARG A 104 -29.96 12.89 11.85
N PRO A 105 -30.03 13.74 10.81
CA PRO A 105 -29.81 15.16 11.02
C PRO A 105 -30.88 15.66 11.98
N ASP A 106 -30.47 16.17 13.15
CA ASP A 106 -31.40 16.78 14.09
C ASP A 106 -32.13 17.93 13.41
N SER A 107 -33.42 17.72 13.17
CA SER A 107 -34.35 18.78 12.84
C SER A 107 -34.38 19.74 14.02
N ARG A 108 -33.84 20.94 13.80
CA ARG A 108 -34.00 22.13 14.65
C ARG A 108 -35.35 22.12 15.36
N THR A 109 -35.34 21.99 16.67
CA THR A 109 -36.48 22.40 17.50
C THR A 109 -35.98 23.27 18.64
N ALA A 110 -36.53 24.48 18.67
CA ALA A 110 -36.27 25.52 19.63
C ALA A 110 -36.83 25.17 21.01
N GLY A 111 -36.03 25.44 22.04
CA GLY A 111 -36.46 26.03 23.31
C GLY A 111 -37.16 25.14 24.34
N ALA A 112 -36.48 24.87 25.46
CA ALA A 112 -37.00 25.10 26.81
C ALA A 112 -35.86 25.07 27.84
N ARG A 113 -35.94 25.95 28.85
CA ARG A 113 -34.93 26.23 29.88
C ARG A 113 -35.21 25.47 31.20
N THR A 114 -34.17 25.43 32.04
CA THR A 114 -34.11 25.19 33.51
C THR A 114 -34.11 23.73 33.97
N ALA A 115 -33.36 23.27 34.99
CA ALA A 115 -32.70 23.96 36.10
C ALA A 115 -31.46 23.18 36.66
N ASP A 116 -30.47 23.96 37.06
CA ASP A 116 -29.58 23.90 38.25
C ASP A 116 -29.49 22.61 39.10
N THR A 117 -28.28 22.01 39.18
CA THR A 117 -27.69 21.52 40.46
C THR A 117 -26.18 21.20 40.30
N MET A 118 -25.36 21.74 41.20
CA MET A 118 -23.90 21.49 41.34
C MET A 118 -23.58 20.58 42.56
N PRO A 119 -22.34 20.04 42.72
CA PRO A 119 -22.08 18.66 43.14
C PRO A 119 -21.35 18.52 44.49
N ARG A 120 -21.11 17.27 44.95
CA ARG A 120 -20.18 16.93 46.06
C ARG A 120 -19.71 15.45 46.00
N PRO A 121 -18.65 15.01 46.74
CA PRO A 121 -17.42 14.50 46.12
C PRO A 121 -16.94 13.07 46.52
N GLN A 122 -16.04 12.53 45.68
CA GLN A 122 -14.89 11.60 45.87
C GLN A 122 -15.02 10.25 46.61
N SER A 123 -14.51 9.17 45.98
CA SER A 123 -13.22 8.52 46.35
C SER A 123 -12.99 7.18 45.60
N GLY A 124 -11.71 6.81 45.41
CA GLY A 124 -11.27 5.40 45.32
C GLY A 124 -10.79 4.89 43.97
N ALA A 125 -9.46 4.85 43.79
CA ALA A 125 -8.76 4.34 42.61
C ALA A 125 -8.72 2.79 42.54
N THR A 126 -8.66 2.24 41.32
CA THR A 126 -7.63 1.30 40.84
C THR A 126 -7.70 1.23 39.31
N ALA A 127 -6.64 1.65 38.62
CA ALA A 127 -6.54 1.58 37.17
C ALA A 127 -6.12 0.17 36.72
N SER A 128 -7.08 -0.62 36.24
CA SER A 128 -6.82 -1.79 35.40
C SER A 128 -6.88 -1.36 33.94
N VAL A 129 -5.80 -1.53 33.19
CA VAL A 129 -5.80 -1.36 31.73
C VAL A 129 -6.62 -2.48 31.12
N THR A 130 -7.88 -2.19 30.78
CA THR A 130 -8.76 -3.07 30.02
C THR A 130 -8.53 -2.87 28.52
N PRO A 131 -8.53 -3.92 27.69
CA PRO A 131 -8.52 -3.77 26.25
C PRO A 131 -9.80 -3.04 25.82
N ASP A 132 -9.66 -2.10 24.87
CA ASP A 132 -10.73 -1.33 24.24
C ASP A 132 -11.89 -2.25 23.82
N ARG A 133 -12.97 -2.25 24.60
CA ARG A 133 -14.25 -2.84 24.21
C ARG A 133 -14.99 -1.79 23.38
N PRO A 134 -15.47 -2.10 22.17
CA PRO A 134 -16.21 -1.12 21.39
C PRO A 134 -17.45 -0.65 22.17
N PRO A 135 -17.81 0.65 22.08
CA PRO A 135 -18.97 1.18 22.78
C PRO A 135 -20.22 0.37 22.43
N SER A 136 -20.89 -0.13 23.46
CA SER A 136 -22.09 -0.94 23.36
C SER A 136 -23.24 -0.09 22.79
N GLY A 137 -23.61 -0.31 21.52
CA GLY A 137 -24.81 0.32 20.95
C GLY A 137 -24.95 0.29 19.42
N GLN A 138 -23.91 -0.02 18.65
CA GLN A 138 -23.97 0.02 17.19
C GLN A 138 -24.45 -1.31 16.59
N ALA A 139 -25.48 -1.26 15.75
CA ALA A 139 -25.80 -2.39 14.87
C ALA A 139 -24.75 -2.42 13.75
N PRO A 140 -24.07 -3.56 13.50
CA PRO A 140 -23.05 -3.63 12.48
C PRO A 140 -23.66 -3.34 11.10
N VAL A 141 -23.00 -2.47 10.33
CA VAL A 141 -23.33 -2.30 8.92
C VAL A 141 -22.98 -3.62 8.23
N SER A 142 -23.95 -4.33 7.69
CA SER A 142 -23.68 -5.54 6.91
C SER A 142 -23.63 -5.17 5.43
N LEU A 143 -22.49 -5.43 4.77
CA LEU A 143 -22.45 -5.39 3.32
C LEU A 143 -23.23 -6.58 2.76
N THR A 144 -23.97 -6.34 1.68
CA THR A 144 -24.60 -7.42 0.91
C THR A 144 -23.55 -8.10 0.05
N VAL A 145 -23.77 -9.37 -0.29
CA VAL A 145 -22.94 -10.10 -1.26
C VAL A 145 -22.83 -9.33 -2.57
N ALA A 146 -23.92 -8.68 -3.02
CA ALA A 146 -23.91 -7.86 -4.23
C ALA A 146 -22.96 -6.65 -4.14
N ARG A 147 -22.87 -5.96 -3.00
CA ARG A 147 -21.95 -4.82 -2.82
C ARG A 147 -20.49 -5.29 -2.78
N LEU A 148 -20.21 -6.39 -2.09
CA LEU A 148 -18.86 -6.99 -2.06
C LEU A 148 -18.44 -7.48 -3.45
N HIS A 149 -19.36 -8.13 -4.18
CA HIS A 149 -19.11 -8.57 -5.55
C HIS A 149 -18.85 -7.36 -6.48
N ALA A 150 -19.62 -6.28 -6.35
CA ALA A 150 -19.37 -5.05 -7.11
C ALA A 150 -18.01 -4.41 -6.77
N ALA A 151 -17.58 -4.44 -5.50
CA ALA A 151 -16.27 -3.95 -5.10
C ALA A 151 -15.14 -4.80 -5.70
N TRP A 152 -15.28 -6.13 -5.67
CA TRP A 152 -14.35 -7.07 -6.32
C TRP A 152 -14.25 -6.83 -7.84
N LEU A 153 -15.40 -6.73 -8.51
CA LEU A 153 -15.45 -6.44 -9.95
C LEU A 153 -14.87 -5.07 -10.29
N GLY A 154 -15.14 -4.04 -9.47
CA GLY A 154 -14.58 -2.70 -9.64
C GLY A 154 -13.05 -2.70 -9.56
N ARG A 155 -12.48 -3.43 -8.60
CA ARG A 155 -11.03 -3.64 -8.50
C ARG A 155 -10.49 -4.36 -9.73
N ALA A 156 -11.08 -5.51 -10.09
CA ALA A 156 -10.64 -6.28 -11.27
C ALA A 156 -10.69 -5.43 -12.55
N ALA A 157 -11.76 -4.66 -12.74
CA ALA A 157 -11.89 -3.74 -13.87
C ALA A 157 -10.82 -2.63 -13.86
N GLY A 158 -10.53 -2.04 -12.69
CA GLY A 158 -9.48 -1.03 -12.55
C GLY A 158 -8.09 -1.56 -12.92
N CYS A 159 -7.72 -2.73 -12.38
CA CYS A 159 -6.45 -3.40 -12.67
C CYS A 159 -6.36 -3.76 -14.17
N LEU A 160 -7.42 -4.34 -14.75
CA LEU A 160 -7.47 -4.69 -16.17
C LEU A 160 -7.27 -3.45 -17.08
N LEU A 161 -7.94 -2.34 -16.76
CA LEU A 161 -7.87 -1.12 -17.56
C LEU A 161 -6.46 -0.51 -17.55
N GLY A 162 -5.75 -0.59 -16.43
CA GLY A 162 -4.40 -0.04 -16.27
C GLY A 162 -3.30 -0.88 -16.89
N LYS A 163 -3.48 -2.21 -16.92
CA LYS A 163 -2.45 -3.19 -17.35
C LYS A 163 -1.79 -2.89 -18.71
N PRO A 164 -2.51 -2.60 -19.82
CA PRO A 164 -1.88 -2.39 -21.13
C PRO A 164 -0.99 -1.14 -21.19
N VAL A 165 -1.34 -0.12 -20.39
CA VAL A 165 -0.73 1.21 -20.40
C VAL A 165 0.20 1.47 -19.22
N GLU A 166 0.45 0.44 -18.41
CA GLU A 166 1.40 0.49 -17.30
C GLU A 166 2.76 0.98 -17.80
N LYS A 167 3.37 1.96 -17.09
CA LYS A 167 4.63 2.63 -17.44
C LYS A 167 4.59 3.58 -18.65
N LEU A 168 3.44 3.75 -19.31
CA LEU A 168 3.27 4.80 -20.32
C LEU A 168 3.09 6.19 -19.68
N PRO A 169 3.64 7.26 -20.28
CA PRO A 169 3.38 8.61 -19.81
C PRO A 169 1.93 9.02 -20.12
N LEU A 170 1.34 9.88 -19.28
CA LEU A 170 -0.05 10.36 -19.46
C LEU A 170 -0.34 10.90 -20.87
N ARG A 171 0.62 11.59 -21.49
CA ARG A 171 0.48 12.08 -22.87
C ARG A 171 0.31 10.93 -23.89
N GLY A 172 0.99 9.81 -23.69
CA GLY A 172 0.88 8.62 -24.52
C GLY A 172 -0.47 7.93 -24.32
N ILE A 173 -0.89 7.75 -23.07
CA ILE A 173 -2.21 7.20 -22.73
C ILE A 173 -3.33 7.99 -23.41
N ARG A 174 -3.28 9.33 -23.31
CA ARG A 174 -4.24 10.23 -23.96
C ARG A 174 -4.17 10.20 -25.48
N ALA A 175 -2.99 10.07 -26.05
CA ALA A 175 -2.81 10.00 -27.50
C ALA A 175 -3.41 8.72 -28.06
N ILE A 176 -3.07 7.56 -27.46
CA ILE A 176 -3.65 6.25 -27.79
C ILE A 176 -5.18 6.31 -27.67
N ALA A 177 -5.70 6.74 -26.52
CA ALA A 177 -7.14 6.78 -26.29
C ALA A 177 -7.88 7.68 -27.29
N ARG A 178 -7.30 8.82 -27.70
CA ARG A 178 -7.91 9.67 -28.74
C ARG A 178 -7.88 9.04 -30.12
N ALA A 179 -6.76 8.43 -30.48
CA ALA A 179 -6.58 7.80 -31.79
C ALA A 179 -7.55 6.64 -32.00
N THR A 180 -7.88 5.89 -30.94
CA THR A 180 -8.85 4.79 -30.99
C THR A 180 -10.28 5.21 -30.62
N GLY A 181 -10.57 6.51 -30.55
CA GLY A 181 -11.90 7.03 -30.21
C GLY A 181 -12.37 6.79 -28.77
N ASN A 182 -11.49 6.33 -27.88
CA ASN A 182 -11.76 6.02 -26.47
C ASN A 182 -11.36 7.17 -25.51
N TRP A 183 -11.43 8.43 -25.94
CA TRP A 183 -11.16 9.60 -25.07
C TRP A 183 -12.37 10.55 -25.00
N PRO A 184 -12.92 10.86 -23.80
CA PRO A 184 -12.59 10.27 -22.49
C PRO A 184 -12.78 8.75 -22.44
N LEU A 185 -12.06 8.08 -21.52
CA LEU A 185 -12.13 6.62 -21.37
C LEU A 185 -13.55 6.19 -21.02
N HIS A 186 -14.12 5.33 -21.85
CA HIS A 186 -15.45 4.74 -21.65
C HIS A 186 -15.49 3.24 -21.98
N THR A 187 -14.39 2.68 -22.50
CA THR A 187 -14.19 1.25 -22.73
C THR A 187 -12.71 0.87 -22.54
N TRP A 188 -12.35 -0.38 -22.80
CA TRP A 188 -11.00 -0.93 -22.67
C TRP A 188 -10.03 -0.38 -23.74
N PHE A 189 -8.73 -0.43 -23.47
CA PHE A 189 -7.72 -0.13 -24.49
C PHE A 189 -7.71 -1.22 -25.56
N THR A 190 -7.54 -0.83 -26.83
CA THR A 190 -7.50 -1.74 -27.98
C THR A 190 -6.34 -1.38 -28.89
N ALA A 191 -5.73 -2.37 -29.55
CA ALA A 191 -4.80 -2.11 -30.64
C ALA A 191 -5.52 -1.93 -31.99
N GLU A 192 -6.80 -2.30 -32.09
CA GLU A 192 -7.58 -2.13 -33.31
C GLU A 192 -7.75 -0.64 -33.66
N GLY A 193 -7.39 -0.29 -34.89
CA GLY A 193 -7.45 1.10 -35.38
C GLY A 193 -6.37 2.03 -34.82
N LEU A 194 -5.42 1.53 -34.00
CA LEU A 194 -4.29 2.36 -33.53
C LEU A 194 -3.29 2.62 -34.68
N PRO A 195 -2.96 3.88 -34.99
CA PRO A 195 -1.95 4.20 -36.00
C PRO A 195 -0.57 3.57 -35.68
N PRO A 196 0.14 2.96 -36.66
CA PRO A 196 1.40 2.28 -36.42
C PRO A 196 2.49 3.18 -35.80
N ASP A 197 2.60 4.43 -36.26
CA ASP A 197 3.54 5.41 -35.74
C ASP A 197 3.30 5.72 -34.26
N LEU A 198 2.03 5.73 -33.83
CA LEU A 198 1.66 5.93 -32.44
C LEU A 198 1.92 4.69 -31.59
N ALA A 199 1.68 3.49 -32.13
CA ALA A 199 2.01 2.23 -31.49
C ALA A 199 3.53 2.09 -31.27
N ASP A 200 4.35 2.53 -32.23
CA ASP A 200 5.81 2.55 -32.12
C ASP A 200 6.30 3.58 -31.08
N ALA A 201 5.67 4.76 -31.02
CA ALA A 201 5.99 5.79 -30.05
C ALA A 201 5.61 5.40 -28.60
N TYR A 202 4.54 4.64 -28.45
CA TYR A 202 4.00 4.20 -27.15
C TYR A 202 3.66 2.71 -27.18
N PRO A 203 4.69 1.83 -27.17
CA PRO A 203 4.48 0.40 -27.30
C PRO A 203 3.71 -0.15 -26.10
N TRP A 204 2.75 -1.04 -26.39
CA TRP A 204 2.01 -1.75 -25.35
C TRP A 204 2.95 -2.54 -24.43
N ASN A 205 2.53 -2.70 -23.17
CA ASN A 205 3.24 -3.56 -22.24
C ASN A 205 3.20 -5.01 -22.73
N ARG A 206 4.37 -5.57 -23.08
CA ARG A 206 4.48 -6.91 -23.68
C ARG A 206 3.94 -8.05 -22.81
N ARG A 207 3.88 -7.86 -21.49
CA ARG A 207 3.37 -8.90 -20.57
C ARG A 207 1.85 -8.89 -20.49
N SER A 208 1.20 -7.73 -20.60
CA SER A 208 -0.24 -7.58 -20.42
C SER A 208 -1.02 -7.40 -21.72
N ALA A 209 -0.41 -6.88 -22.79
CA ALA A 209 -1.08 -6.71 -24.08
C ALA A 209 -1.76 -7.99 -24.62
N PRO A 210 -1.14 -9.19 -24.50
CA PRO A 210 -1.78 -10.42 -24.98
C PRO A 210 -3.06 -10.84 -24.25
N THR A 211 -3.36 -10.24 -23.09
CA THR A 211 -4.51 -10.65 -22.24
C THR A 211 -5.42 -9.49 -21.81
N SER A 212 -4.97 -8.24 -21.98
CA SER A 212 -5.62 -7.07 -21.36
C SER A 212 -6.07 -6.00 -22.37
N LEU A 213 -5.90 -6.24 -23.68
CA LEU A 213 -6.50 -5.41 -24.72
C LEU A 213 -7.92 -5.89 -25.04
N ALA A 214 -8.81 -4.99 -25.46
CA ALA A 214 -10.24 -5.24 -25.67
C ALA A 214 -10.53 -6.53 -26.46
N GLU A 215 -9.77 -6.74 -27.53
CA GLU A 215 -9.85 -7.88 -28.43
C GLU A 215 -9.35 -9.21 -27.83
N ASN A 216 -8.62 -9.16 -26.70
CA ASN A 216 -7.97 -10.29 -26.05
C ASN A 216 -8.52 -10.59 -24.64
N ILE A 217 -9.41 -9.76 -24.10
CA ILE A 217 -9.92 -9.92 -22.73
C ILE A 217 -10.76 -11.20 -22.61
N ASP A 218 -10.30 -12.12 -21.75
CA ASP A 218 -11.03 -13.31 -21.31
C ASP A 218 -11.00 -13.37 -19.77
N GLY A 219 -11.82 -12.53 -19.14
CA GLY A 219 -11.78 -12.30 -17.70
C GLY A 219 -10.59 -11.45 -17.25
N MET A 220 -10.30 -11.48 -15.94
CA MET A 220 -9.19 -10.74 -15.35
C MET A 220 -7.95 -11.63 -15.29
N PRO A 221 -6.85 -11.30 -16.01
CA PRO A 221 -5.60 -12.03 -15.89
C PRO A 221 -4.98 -11.84 -14.51
N GLU A 222 -4.08 -12.75 -14.14
CA GLU A 222 -3.34 -12.68 -12.87
C GLU A 222 -2.65 -11.32 -12.70
N ASP A 223 -2.68 -10.82 -11.46
CA ASP A 223 -2.25 -9.47 -11.08
C ASP A 223 -1.93 -9.45 -9.59
N ASP A 224 -0.84 -8.78 -9.21
CA ASP A 224 -0.42 -8.74 -7.81
C ASP A 224 -1.42 -8.01 -6.92
N ASP A 225 -2.10 -6.97 -7.42
CA ASP A 225 -3.17 -6.28 -6.68
C ASP A 225 -4.31 -7.23 -6.28
N LEU A 226 -4.64 -8.21 -7.16
CA LEU A 226 -5.64 -9.24 -6.86
C LEU A 226 -5.08 -10.35 -5.99
N ASN A 227 -3.85 -10.79 -6.22
CA ASN A 227 -3.21 -11.83 -5.42
C ASN A 227 -3.20 -11.45 -3.94
N TYR A 228 -2.76 -10.22 -3.61
CA TYR A 228 -2.76 -9.74 -2.24
C TYR A 228 -4.17 -9.62 -1.66
N SER A 229 -5.15 -9.23 -2.48
CA SER A 229 -6.55 -9.18 -2.04
C SER A 229 -7.06 -10.57 -1.62
N VAL A 230 -6.77 -11.62 -2.41
CA VAL A 230 -7.12 -13.01 -2.07
C VAL A 230 -6.32 -13.49 -0.86
N LEU A 231 -5.03 -13.17 -0.79
CA LEU A 231 -4.17 -13.53 0.34
C LEU A 231 -4.67 -12.92 1.64
N ASN A 232 -5.12 -11.66 1.63
CA ASN A 232 -5.70 -11.00 2.79
C ASN A 232 -7.08 -11.56 3.18
N LEU A 233 -7.87 -12.10 2.23
CA LEU A 233 -9.06 -12.88 2.58
C LEU A 233 -8.67 -14.18 3.31
N LEU A 234 -7.64 -14.88 2.83
CA LEU A 234 -7.13 -16.09 3.48
C LEU A 234 -6.56 -15.80 4.88
N LEU A 235 -5.85 -14.68 5.04
CA LEU A 235 -5.37 -14.18 6.34
C LEU A 235 -6.52 -14.03 7.33
N LEU A 236 -7.59 -13.34 6.92
CA LEU A 236 -8.77 -13.12 7.76
C LEU A 236 -9.51 -14.42 8.08
N GLN A 237 -9.55 -15.38 7.14
CA GLN A 237 -10.14 -16.70 7.38
C GLN A 237 -9.35 -17.53 8.40
N ARG A 238 -8.01 -17.47 8.36
CA ARG A 238 -7.13 -18.25 9.24
C ARG A 238 -6.95 -17.63 10.63
N HIS A 239 -6.84 -16.30 10.70
CA HIS A 239 -6.42 -15.58 11.91
C HIS A 239 -7.46 -14.60 12.45
N GLY A 240 -8.59 -14.42 11.76
CA GLY A 240 -9.60 -13.44 12.14
C GLY A 240 -9.14 -12.00 11.95
N ARG A 241 -9.88 -11.03 12.52
CA ARG A 241 -9.60 -9.59 12.35
C ARG A 241 -8.46 -9.07 13.21
N ASP A 242 -8.10 -9.83 14.24
CA ASP A 242 -7.07 -9.50 15.23
C ASP A 242 -5.70 -10.10 14.88
N PHE A 243 -5.49 -10.48 13.61
CA PHE A 243 -4.21 -10.97 13.13
C PHE A 243 -3.07 -10.00 13.45
N THR A 244 -1.87 -10.56 13.62
CA THR A 244 -0.63 -9.82 13.84
C THR A 244 0.17 -9.69 12.55
N THR A 245 1.12 -8.75 12.49
CA THR A 245 2.04 -8.64 11.35
C THR A 245 2.86 -9.93 11.13
N SER A 246 3.15 -10.67 12.20
CA SER A 246 3.81 -11.98 12.11
C SER A 246 2.93 -13.04 11.44
N ASP A 247 1.61 -13.00 11.64
CA ASP A 247 0.68 -13.89 10.92
C ASP A 247 0.68 -13.60 9.41
N VAL A 248 0.76 -12.32 9.03
CA VAL A 248 0.90 -11.90 7.63
C VAL A 248 2.19 -12.48 7.04
N GLY A 249 3.32 -12.31 7.74
CA GLY A 249 4.62 -12.83 7.31
C GLY A 249 4.64 -14.36 7.17
N ARG A 250 4.03 -15.09 8.13
CA ARG A 250 3.89 -16.54 8.05
C ARG A 250 3.04 -16.96 6.85
N LEU A 251 1.89 -16.31 6.65
CA LEU A 251 1.03 -16.60 5.52
C LEU A 251 1.73 -16.40 4.17
N TRP A 252 2.58 -15.38 4.06
CA TRP A 252 3.37 -15.15 2.84
C TRP A 252 4.37 -16.27 2.57
N LEU A 253 5.04 -16.77 3.62
CA LEU A 253 5.97 -17.89 3.49
C LEU A 253 5.24 -19.20 3.10
N ASP A 254 4.02 -19.38 3.58
CA ASP A 254 3.21 -20.57 3.29
C ASP A 254 2.59 -20.55 1.88
N GLU A 255 2.11 -19.38 1.42
CA GLU A 255 1.17 -19.31 0.29
C GLU A 255 1.62 -18.42 -0.89
N LEU A 256 2.54 -17.46 -0.66
CA LEU A 256 2.91 -16.47 -1.69
C LEU A 256 4.27 -16.83 -2.31
N PRO A 257 4.34 -17.22 -3.60
CA PRO A 257 5.61 -17.44 -4.26
C PRO A 257 6.45 -16.16 -4.29
N ALA A 258 7.72 -16.25 -3.88
CA ALA A 258 8.63 -15.10 -3.82
C ALA A 258 8.74 -14.34 -5.16
N GLY A 259 8.62 -15.04 -6.29
CA GLY A 259 8.64 -14.46 -7.64
C GLY A 259 7.47 -13.53 -7.98
N CYS A 260 6.38 -13.58 -7.22
CA CYS A 260 5.16 -12.78 -7.41
C CYS A 260 5.14 -11.49 -6.58
N THR A 261 6.18 -11.21 -5.79
CA THR A 261 6.32 -9.94 -5.05
C THR A 261 7.15 -8.95 -5.83
N PHE A 262 7.01 -7.64 -5.62
CA PHE A 262 7.83 -6.62 -6.29
C PHE A 262 8.32 -5.60 -5.28
N THR A 263 9.38 -4.84 -5.59
CA THR A 263 9.82 -3.69 -4.79
C THR A 263 9.89 -3.92 -3.27
N ALA A 264 9.12 -3.20 -2.45
CA ALA A 264 9.15 -3.27 -0.99
C ALA A 264 8.78 -4.66 -0.48
N GLU A 265 7.77 -5.27 -1.07
CA GLU A 265 7.29 -6.61 -0.76
C GLU A 265 8.35 -7.65 -1.05
N ARG A 266 9.06 -7.51 -2.16
CA ARG A 266 10.13 -8.43 -2.53
C ARG A 266 11.29 -8.37 -1.55
N LEU A 267 11.66 -7.17 -1.10
CA LEU A 267 12.72 -7.01 -0.10
C LEU A 267 12.28 -7.51 1.27
N ALA A 268 11.06 -7.23 1.69
CA ALA A 268 10.52 -7.77 2.93
C ALA A 268 10.43 -9.31 2.89
N TYR A 269 10.03 -9.91 1.77
CA TYR A 269 10.02 -11.36 1.59
C TYR A 269 11.45 -11.93 1.67
N ARG A 270 12.43 -11.33 0.97
CA ARG A 270 13.85 -11.71 1.13
C ARG A 270 14.26 -11.63 2.60
N ASN A 271 13.89 -10.56 3.29
CA ASN A 271 14.26 -10.34 4.68
C ASN A 271 13.67 -11.43 5.60
N LEU A 272 12.40 -11.83 5.39
CA LEU A 272 11.80 -12.98 6.07
C LEU A 272 12.62 -14.27 5.83
N LEU A 273 13.00 -14.55 4.58
CA LEU A 273 13.83 -15.71 4.24
C LEU A 273 15.22 -15.66 4.87
N CYS A 274 15.73 -14.46 5.18
CA CYS A 274 16.98 -14.25 5.90
C CYS A 274 16.82 -14.29 7.43
N GLY A 275 15.63 -14.61 7.95
CA GLY A 275 15.35 -14.67 9.39
C GLY A 275 15.18 -13.31 10.06
N ILE A 276 14.93 -12.25 9.30
CA ILE A 276 14.59 -10.93 9.84
C ILE A 276 13.09 -10.90 10.12
N GLU A 277 12.75 -10.56 11.35
CA GLU A 277 11.36 -10.55 11.82
C GLU A 277 10.71 -9.15 11.68
N PRO A 278 9.38 -9.07 11.49
CA PRO A 278 8.66 -7.80 11.54
C PRO A 278 8.86 -7.07 12.89
N PRO A 279 8.89 -5.72 12.90
CA PRO A 279 8.72 -4.82 11.76
C PRO A 279 10.03 -4.52 10.99
N HIS A 280 11.15 -5.17 11.35
CA HIS A 280 12.46 -4.89 10.73
C HIS A 280 12.52 -5.30 9.26
N THR A 281 11.68 -6.25 8.84
CA THR A 281 11.46 -6.66 7.45
C THR A 281 11.19 -5.48 6.52
N ALA A 282 10.44 -4.47 6.97
CA ALA A 282 10.09 -3.28 6.19
C ALA A 282 11.26 -2.30 6.04
N ARG A 283 12.26 -2.34 6.94
CA ARG A 283 13.35 -1.34 7.02
C ARG A 283 14.67 -1.86 6.48
N TYR A 284 14.98 -3.12 6.74
CA TYR A 284 16.30 -3.67 6.42
C TYR A 284 16.56 -3.67 4.92
N ARG A 285 17.46 -2.78 4.48
CA ARG A 285 17.86 -2.61 3.08
C ARG A 285 16.65 -2.57 2.13
N ASN A 286 15.63 -1.79 2.51
CA ASN A 286 14.39 -1.63 1.75
C ASN A 286 14.13 -0.16 1.39
N PRO A 287 14.63 0.32 0.24
CA PRO A 287 14.42 1.70 -0.19
C PRO A 287 13.01 1.96 -0.74
N PHE A 288 12.17 0.93 -0.88
CA PHE A 288 10.84 1.03 -1.47
C PHE A 288 9.73 1.12 -0.41
N ARG A 289 10.10 1.11 0.88
CA ARG A 289 9.20 1.04 2.04
C ARG A 289 8.11 2.12 2.11
N GLU A 290 8.17 3.17 1.30
CA GLU A 290 7.16 4.23 1.19
C GLU A 290 6.45 4.28 -0.16
N TRP A 291 6.67 3.28 -1.03
CA TRP A 291 6.00 3.19 -2.32
C TRP A 291 4.57 2.66 -2.18
N ILE A 292 3.85 2.61 -3.29
CA ILE A 292 2.40 2.34 -3.35
C ILE A 292 1.99 0.91 -2.95
N GLY A 293 2.95 0.00 -2.76
CA GLY A 293 2.71 -1.43 -2.65
C GLY A 293 1.74 -1.84 -1.54
N ALA A 294 1.79 -1.20 -0.36
CA ALA A 294 0.81 -1.47 0.69
C ALA A 294 -0.61 -0.94 0.35
N ALA A 295 -0.71 0.17 -0.40
CA ALA A 295 -1.99 0.79 -0.73
C ALA A 295 -2.87 -0.12 -1.61
N ILE A 296 -2.26 -0.81 -2.57
CA ILE A 296 -2.98 -1.69 -3.51
C ILE A 296 -3.58 -2.94 -2.83
N ARG A 297 -3.17 -3.25 -1.60
CA ARG A 297 -3.60 -4.44 -0.82
C ARG A 297 -4.65 -4.12 0.24
N ALA A 298 -5.01 -2.86 0.39
CA ALA A 298 -5.76 -2.36 1.54
C ALA A 298 -7.27 -2.64 1.51
N ASP A 299 -7.83 -2.95 0.33
CA ASP A 299 -9.28 -3.06 0.15
C ASP A 299 -9.99 -4.05 1.07
N PRO A 300 -9.48 -5.28 1.30
CA PRO A 300 -10.16 -6.24 2.17
C PRO A 300 -10.34 -5.72 3.60
N HIS A 301 -9.45 -4.84 4.08
CA HIS A 301 -9.57 -4.23 5.40
C HIS A 301 -10.71 -3.21 5.46
N GLY A 302 -10.95 -2.47 4.38
CA GLY A 302 -12.11 -1.61 4.23
C GLY A 302 -13.42 -2.38 4.07
N TRP A 303 -13.43 -3.43 3.23
CA TRP A 303 -14.60 -4.28 2.99
C TRP A 303 -15.10 -4.99 4.26
N THR A 304 -14.20 -5.28 5.20
CA THR A 304 -14.54 -5.96 6.46
C THR A 304 -14.87 -5.03 7.62
N HIS A 305 -14.73 -3.71 7.43
CA HIS A 305 -15.06 -2.67 8.42
C HIS A 305 -16.02 -1.61 7.83
N PRO A 306 -17.16 -2.01 7.25
CA PRO A 306 -18.10 -1.05 6.68
C PRO A 306 -18.61 -0.06 7.73
N GLY A 307 -18.46 1.23 7.45
CA GLY A 307 -18.82 2.31 8.36
C GLY A 307 -17.83 2.55 9.51
N ASP A 308 -16.75 1.78 9.61
CA ASP A 308 -15.72 1.90 10.65
C ASP A 308 -14.32 2.17 10.04
N PRO A 309 -14.08 3.40 9.57
CA PRO A 309 -12.80 3.80 8.98
C PRO A 309 -11.60 3.65 9.93
N GLY A 310 -11.78 3.86 11.24
CA GLY A 310 -10.71 3.75 12.22
C GLY A 310 -10.25 2.32 12.43
N ALA A 311 -11.18 1.36 12.52
CA ALA A 311 -10.84 -0.05 12.60
C ALA A 311 -10.22 -0.56 11.29
N ALA A 312 -10.74 -0.11 10.13
CA ALA A 312 -10.16 -0.44 8.82
C ALA A 312 -8.70 0.01 8.71
N ALA A 313 -8.42 1.27 9.08
CA ALA A 313 -7.08 1.82 9.10
C ALA A 313 -6.14 1.05 10.04
N ALA A 314 -6.60 0.71 11.25
CA ALA A 314 -5.81 -0.05 12.21
C ALA A 314 -5.49 -1.48 11.73
N GLN A 315 -6.41 -2.13 11.01
CA GLN A 315 -6.17 -3.44 10.45
C GLN A 315 -5.21 -3.39 9.24
N ALA A 316 -5.39 -2.41 8.35
CA ALA A 316 -4.47 -2.19 7.22
C ALA A 316 -3.06 -1.83 7.70
N HIS A 317 -2.93 -1.08 8.80
CA HIS A 317 -1.63 -0.79 9.44
C HIS A 317 -0.87 -2.08 9.80
N ARG A 318 -1.53 -3.06 10.43
CA ARG A 318 -0.91 -4.33 10.83
C ARG A 318 -0.41 -5.13 9.63
N GLU A 319 -1.17 -5.12 8.52
CA GLU A 319 -0.78 -5.77 7.26
C GLU A 319 0.40 -5.05 6.59
N ALA A 320 0.28 -3.72 6.43
CA ALA A 320 1.25 -2.90 5.71
C ALA A 320 2.62 -2.87 6.39
N THR A 321 2.65 -2.92 7.73
CA THR A 321 3.88 -2.86 8.55
C THR A 321 4.83 -4.04 8.28
N LEU A 322 4.37 -5.13 7.66
CA LEU A 322 5.25 -6.21 7.22
C LEU A 322 6.30 -5.69 6.22
N THR A 323 5.90 -4.79 5.32
CA THR A 323 6.69 -4.43 4.14
C THR A 323 6.99 -2.93 4.01
N HIS A 324 6.22 -2.07 4.68
CA HIS A 324 6.27 -0.61 4.52
C HIS A 324 6.43 0.14 5.84
N THR A 325 6.83 1.40 5.75
CA THR A 325 6.88 2.39 6.83
C THR A 325 6.20 3.69 6.41
N ALA A 326 5.95 4.60 7.36
CA ALA A 326 5.50 5.98 7.12
C ALA A 326 4.47 6.11 5.98
N ASN A 327 4.76 6.86 4.91
CA ASN A 327 3.82 7.12 3.82
C ASN A 327 3.29 5.84 3.13
N GLY A 328 4.10 4.79 3.07
CA GLY A 328 3.66 3.48 2.58
C GLY A 328 2.53 2.91 3.46
N VAL A 329 2.69 2.96 4.77
CA VAL A 329 1.64 2.54 5.73
C VAL A 329 0.46 3.50 5.73
N TYR A 330 0.69 4.81 5.70
CA TYR A 330 -0.38 5.82 5.70
C TYR A 330 -1.29 5.69 4.49
N SER A 331 -0.72 5.41 3.32
CA SER A 331 -1.49 5.22 2.10
C SER A 331 -2.44 4.01 2.21
N ALA A 332 -1.98 2.88 2.77
CA ALA A 332 -2.82 1.72 3.02
C ALA A 332 -3.93 2.02 4.03
N MET A 333 -3.60 2.71 5.13
CA MET A 333 -4.56 3.14 6.13
C MET A 333 -5.65 4.04 5.52
N PHE A 334 -5.23 5.00 4.70
CA PHE A 334 -6.13 5.93 4.02
C PHE A 334 -7.08 5.23 3.05
N VAL A 335 -6.57 4.30 2.23
CA VAL A 335 -7.39 3.53 1.28
C VAL A 335 -8.40 2.67 2.03
N ALA A 336 -7.97 1.92 3.05
CA ALA A 336 -8.86 1.09 3.86
C ALA A 336 -9.95 1.92 4.55
N ALA A 337 -9.58 3.05 5.17
CA ALA A 337 -10.53 3.96 5.81
C ALA A 337 -11.53 4.55 4.82
N THR A 338 -11.07 4.95 3.63
CA THR A 338 -11.94 5.50 2.56
C THR A 338 -12.95 4.47 2.10
N ILE A 339 -12.52 3.23 1.88
CA ILE A 339 -13.40 2.12 1.47
C ILE A 339 -14.41 1.81 2.57
N ALA A 340 -13.98 1.75 3.83
CA ALA A 340 -14.86 1.56 4.98
C ALA A 340 -15.89 2.69 5.10
N ALA A 341 -15.49 3.94 4.93
CA ALA A 341 -16.39 5.10 4.96
C ALA A 341 -17.43 5.05 3.82
N ALA A 342 -17.02 4.69 2.60
CA ALA A 342 -17.92 4.52 1.46
C ALA A 342 -18.86 3.31 1.61
N ALA A 343 -18.43 2.28 2.35
CA ALA A 343 -19.21 1.11 2.66
C ALA A 343 -20.28 1.37 3.75
N GLY A 344 -20.09 2.42 4.55
CA GLY A 344 -21.01 2.86 5.61
C GLY A 344 -22.37 3.35 5.12
N PRO A 345 -23.30 3.68 6.03
CA PRO A 345 -24.60 4.21 5.68
C PRO A 345 -24.42 5.54 4.95
N THR A 346 -25.03 5.69 3.78
CA THR A 346 -25.17 7.00 3.15
C THR A 346 -26.19 7.78 3.96
N GLY A 347 -25.76 8.83 4.67
CA GLY A 347 -26.70 9.82 5.16
C GLY A 347 -27.51 10.32 3.96
N THR A 348 -28.80 10.03 3.92
CA THR A 348 -29.69 10.63 2.93
C THR A 348 -29.70 12.13 3.21
N GLY A 349 -29.00 12.88 2.36
CA GLY A 349 -29.06 14.35 2.35
C GLY A 349 -30.42 14.86 1.90
#